data_AF-A0ABD0RA24-F1
#
_entry.id   AF-A0ABD0RA24-F1
#
_cell.length_a   1.000
_cell.length_b   1.000
_cell.length_c   1.000
_cell.angle_alpha   90.00
_cell.angle_beta   90.00
_cell.angle_gamma   90.00
#
_symmetry.space_group_name_H-M   'P 1'
#
loop_
_entity.id
_entity.type
_entity.pdbx_description
1 polymer ?
#
loop_
_entity_poly.entity_id
_entity_poly.type
_entity_poly.pdbx_seq_one_letter_code
_entity_poly.pdbx_strand_id
1 'polypeptide(L)'
;ASKSCPAKLRVILQEHDIRKLDLPNGIPGTVSELESIVKRAFGLIGNFILHYKDADFGEEYFSLTSTSDIKDKDTIKVIHIVEPPTLTLTFTDVESSIRSPSKSCIPTSVHSSLTDVYPSVSSSCSGLQDTLICSSSEHKTQRSQRWPTEFPVPRFAYDTELVLAAGSEAFKKDGIQLNFTSILPDILEKLAETIFNYVAYPTSAQLSDVVEALIQKHPCLKEPGSYNGCYGWRQRLKYKMGNYRAKLRGLGCPELDVNSIKKKRAHEKAPAKNIKKPRKAEVNFLPPHPQGETEESLEQERLELLDEVKKGMNYLMINEKMAKTFSIRRQEIVSQATPVNDVKYRWPALFDTAQINEEFRRITTVNLEETFMAKLDLYSPKMMSLVFSKGRRVTDDVMIIGSCVT
;
A
#
# COMPACT_ATOMS: atom_id res chain seq x y z
N ALA A 1 56.86 -13.18 11.01
CA ALA A 1 55.64 -12.66 11.66
C ALA A 1 55.39 -11.26 11.10
N SER A 2 54.31 -11.06 10.34
CA SER A 2 53.94 -9.75 9.80
C SER A 2 53.66 -8.80 10.98
N LYS A 3 54.35 -7.65 11.00
CA LYS A 3 54.11 -6.59 11.98
C LYS A 3 52.67 -6.10 11.80
N SER A 4 51.80 -6.34 12.77
CA SER A 4 50.47 -5.75 12.75
C SER A 4 50.57 -4.28 13.18
N CYS A 5 50.14 -3.38 12.29
CA CYS A 5 50.10 -1.96 12.58
C CYS A 5 48.88 -1.68 13.48
N PRO A 6 49.03 -0.92 14.59
CA PRO A 6 47.90 -0.56 15.43
C PRO A 6 46.88 0.24 14.61
N ALA A 7 45.59 -0.01 14.85
CA ALA A 7 44.50 0.66 14.16
C ALA A 7 43.51 1.25 15.17
N LYS A 8 42.79 2.28 14.77
CA LYS A 8 41.73 2.91 15.56
C LYS A 8 40.46 3.01 14.75
N LEU A 9 39.32 2.63 15.31
CA LEU A 9 38.02 2.72 14.65
C LEU A 9 37.09 3.66 15.41
N ARG A 10 36.24 4.38 14.67
CA ARG A 10 35.11 5.12 15.24
C ARG A 10 33.90 4.19 15.26
N VAL A 11 33.37 3.90 16.45
CA VAL A 11 32.26 2.96 16.64
C VAL A 11 31.00 3.72 17.04
N ILE A 12 29.93 3.58 16.27
CA ILE A 12 28.61 4.13 16.54
C ILE A 12 27.76 3.02 17.16
N LEU A 13 27.42 3.14 18.43
CA LEU A 13 26.57 2.19 19.16
C LEU A 13 25.09 2.54 19.00
N GLN A 14 24.76 3.83 19.06
CA GLN A 14 23.42 4.41 18.85
C GLN A 14 23.55 5.79 18.18
N GLU A 15 22.45 6.42 17.74
CA GLU A 15 22.47 7.71 17.01
C GLU A 15 23.21 8.84 17.75
N HIS A 16 23.33 8.76 19.08
CA HIS A 16 24.03 9.74 19.92
C HIS A 16 25.20 9.16 20.74
N ASP A 17 25.54 7.87 20.58
CA ASP A 17 26.68 7.25 21.30
C ASP A 17 27.76 6.80 20.30
N ILE A 18 28.83 7.59 20.22
CA ILE A 18 29.96 7.39 19.31
C ILE A 18 31.24 7.32 20.13
N ARG A 19 31.96 6.20 20.05
CA ARG A 19 33.16 5.95 20.84
C ARG A 19 34.34 5.54 19.95
N LYS A 20 35.55 5.64 20.50
CA LYS A 20 36.77 5.18 19.83
C LYS A 20 37.08 3.77 20.30
N LEU A 21 37.46 2.90 19.35
CA LEU A 21 37.99 1.57 19.62
C LEU A 21 39.45 1.53 19.20
N ASP A 22 40.35 1.27 20.16
CA ASP A 22 41.77 1.08 19.89
C ASP A 22 42.07 -0.42 19.69
N LEU A 23 42.68 -0.75 18.55
CA LEU A 23 43.10 -2.10 18.18
C LEU A 23 44.63 -2.16 18.17
N PRO A 24 45.28 -2.52 19.30
CA PRO A 24 46.73 -2.46 19.43
C PRO A 24 47.44 -3.44 18.49
N ASN A 25 46.77 -4.54 18.12
CA ASN A 25 47.28 -5.58 17.24
C ASN A 25 46.76 -5.41 15.79
N GLY A 26 46.22 -4.24 15.43
CA GLY A 26 45.63 -3.99 14.12
C GLY A 26 44.23 -4.58 13.94
N ILE A 27 43.67 -4.38 12.74
CA ILE A 27 42.34 -4.91 12.39
C ILE A 27 42.45 -6.45 12.31
N PRO A 28 41.59 -7.19 13.03
CA PRO A 28 41.63 -8.66 13.03
C PRO A 28 41.33 -9.24 11.65
N GLY A 29 41.81 -10.46 11.40
CA GLY A 29 41.64 -11.13 10.10
C GLY A 29 40.24 -11.66 9.83
N THR A 30 39.36 -11.66 10.84
CA THR A 30 37.97 -12.13 10.69
C THR A 30 36.98 -11.16 11.36
N VAL A 31 35.77 -11.07 10.80
CA VAL A 31 34.71 -10.21 11.34
C VAL A 31 34.23 -10.70 12.70
N SER A 32 34.16 -12.02 12.92
CA SER A 32 33.76 -12.60 14.21
C SER A 32 34.69 -12.23 15.37
N GLU A 33 36.00 -12.15 15.10
CA GLU A 33 36.98 -11.66 16.07
C GLU A 33 36.78 -10.17 16.37
N LEU A 34 36.51 -9.35 15.35
CA LEU A 34 36.18 -7.93 15.52
C LEU A 34 34.91 -7.72 16.35
N GLU A 35 33.85 -8.48 16.08
CA GLU A 35 32.61 -8.46 16.87
C GLU A 35 32.86 -8.80 18.33
N SER A 36 33.72 -9.80 18.59
CA SER A 36 34.07 -10.20 19.95
C SER A 36 34.84 -9.11 20.71
N ILE A 37 35.72 -8.38 20.02
CA ILE A 37 36.43 -7.23 20.57
C ILE A 37 35.46 -6.08 20.87
N VAL A 38 34.55 -5.76 19.94
CA VAL A 38 33.54 -4.71 20.11
C VAL A 38 32.57 -5.06 21.26
N LYS A 39 32.11 -6.31 21.36
CA LYS A 39 31.30 -6.81 22.49
C LYS A 39 31.98 -6.55 23.83
N ARG A 40 33.26 -6.93 23.93
CA ARG A 40 34.05 -6.81 25.17
C ARG A 40 34.37 -5.36 25.52
N ALA A 41 34.74 -4.55 24.53
CA ALA A 41 35.14 -3.16 24.74
C ALA A 41 33.98 -2.27 25.20
N PHE A 42 32.76 -2.55 24.74
CA PHE A 42 31.59 -1.71 25.02
C PHE A 42 30.49 -2.40 25.85
N GLY A 43 30.73 -3.63 26.34
CA GLY A 43 29.79 -4.33 27.22
C GLY A 43 28.44 -4.65 26.58
N LEU A 44 28.42 -4.96 25.28
CA LEU A 44 27.19 -5.16 24.52
C LEU A 44 26.56 -6.52 24.79
N ILE A 45 25.27 -6.54 25.09
CA ILE A 45 24.49 -7.76 25.36
C ILE A 45 23.67 -8.12 24.10
N GLY A 46 23.77 -9.38 23.66
CA GLY A 46 23.00 -9.91 22.53
C GLY A 46 23.79 -10.02 21.20
N ASN A 47 23.08 -10.48 20.16
CA ASN A 47 23.61 -10.61 18.81
C ASN A 47 23.51 -9.27 18.08
N PHE A 48 24.54 -8.92 17.32
CA PHE A 48 24.57 -7.74 16.47
C PHE A 48 25.39 -8.00 15.23
N ILE A 49 25.18 -7.17 14.22
CA ILE A 49 26.03 -7.09 13.03
C ILE A 49 26.77 -5.75 13.02
N LEU A 50 27.94 -5.73 12.38
CA LEU A 50 28.70 -4.52 12.14
C LEU A 50 28.41 -4.00 10.74
N HIS A 51 28.22 -2.70 10.61
CA HIS A 51 28.19 -2.00 9.33
C HIS A 51 29.42 -1.08 9.24
N TYR A 52 30.01 -0.90 8.07
CA TYR A 52 31.05 0.10 7.83
C TYR A 52 30.53 1.21 6.92
N LYS A 53 31.18 2.37 6.98
CA LYS A 53 30.85 3.53 6.17
C LYS A 53 31.71 3.51 4.91
N ASP A 54 31.07 3.46 3.74
CA ASP A 54 31.77 3.35 2.45
C ASP A 54 31.87 4.72 1.76
N ALA A 55 33.09 5.12 1.40
CA ALA A 55 33.36 6.41 0.77
C ALA A 55 32.99 6.44 -0.73
N ASP A 56 33.06 5.31 -1.43
CA ASP A 56 32.76 5.20 -2.86
C ASP A 56 31.26 5.26 -3.14
N PHE A 57 30.44 4.93 -2.15
CA PHE A 57 28.96 4.97 -2.22
C PHE A 57 28.35 6.14 -1.43
N GLY A 58 29.02 7.29 -1.39
CA GLY A 58 28.45 8.51 -0.83
C GLY A 58 28.26 8.48 0.69
N GLU A 59 29.16 7.79 1.41
CA GLU A 59 29.19 7.73 2.87
C GLU A 59 28.01 6.96 3.51
N GLU A 60 27.39 6.06 2.75
CA GLU A 60 26.34 5.14 3.22
C GLU A 60 26.92 3.96 4.03
N TYR A 61 26.08 3.30 4.83
CA TYR A 61 26.48 2.17 5.70
C TYR A 61 26.14 0.81 5.09
N PHE A 62 27.15 -0.05 4.95
CA PHE A 62 27.03 -1.40 4.40
C PHE A 62 27.38 -2.46 5.45
N SER A 63 26.78 -3.64 5.36
CA SER A 63 27.10 -4.75 6.28
C SER A 63 28.54 -5.21 6.07
N LEU A 64 29.29 -5.31 7.16
CA LEU A 64 30.69 -5.72 7.15
C LEU A 64 30.77 -7.25 7.05
N THR A 65 31.18 -7.76 5.89
CA THR A 65 31.36 -9.20 5.64
C THR A 65 32.82 -9.61 5.62
N SER A 66 33.73 -8.66 5.37
CA SER A 66 35.18 -8.85 5.39
C SER A 66 35.88 -7.70 6.12
N THR A 67 36.91 -7.99 6.90
CA THR A 67 37.73 -6.95 7.56
C THR A 67 38.69 -6.25 6.60
N SER A 68 38.78 -6.68 5.34
CA SER A 68 39.48 -5.96 4.27
C SER A 68 38.83 -4.63 3.89
N ASP A 69 37.53 -4.50 4.20
CA ASP A 69 36.70 -3.37 3.75
C ASP A 69 36.82 -2.17 4.70
N ILE A 70 37.60 -2.31 5.78
CA ILE A 70 37.84 -1.29 6.79
C ILE A 70 39.33 -1.01 6.92
N LYS A 71 39.67 0.27 7.11
CA LYS A 71 41.02 0.81 7.28
C LYS A 71 41.15 1.53 8.61
N ASP A 72 42.37 1.94 8.95
CA ASP A 72 42.61 2.78 10.11
C ASP A 72 41.78 4.08 10.02
N LYS A 73 41.09 4.42 11.13
CA LYS A 73 40.18 5.57 11.33
C LYS A 73 38.82 5.48 10.64
N ASP A 74 38.46 4.34 10.09
CA ASP A 74 37.13 4.14 9.52
C ASP A 74 36.03 4.10 10.58
N THR A 75 34.80 4.34 10.12
CA THR A 75 33.62 4.38 10.97
C THR A 75 32.82 3.09 10.80
N ILE A 76 32.56 2.41 11.92
CA ILE A 76 31.69 1.24 11.99
C ILE A 76 30.48 1.53 12.87
N LYS A 77 29.34 0.90 12.57
CA LYS A 77 28.06 1.05 13.27
C LYS A 77 27.57 -0.32 13.73
N VAL A 78 27.18 -0.41 15.00
CA VAL A 78 26.61 -1.62 15.58
C VAL A 78 25.10 -1.64 15.33
N ILE A 79 24.59 -2.75 14.79
CA ILE A 79 23.16 -2.96 14.56
C ILE A 79 22.73 -4.21 15.32
N HIS A 80 21.96 -4.05 16.39
CA HIS A 80 21.46 -5.16 17.18
C HIS A 80 20.45 -6.00 16.40
N ILE A 81 20.66 -7.32 16.38
CA ILE A 81 19.69 -8.28 15.86
C ILE A 81 18.67 -8.52 16.98
N VAL A 82 17.47 -7.98 16.82
CA VAL A 82 16.34 -8.35 17.68
C VAL A 82 15.76 -9.64 17.13
N GLU A 83 16.14 -10.77 17.73
CA GLU A 83 15.50 -12.05 17.43
C GLU A 83 14.05 -12.02 17.96
N PRO A 84 13.02 -12.26 17.13
CA PRO A 84 11.67 -12.48 17.63
C PRO A 84 11.60 -13.82 18.39
N PRO A 85 10.76 -13.95 19.44
CA PRO A 85 10.67 -15.18 20.21
C PRO A 85 10.18 -16.34 19.33
N THR A 86 10.96 -17.42 19.29
CA THR A 86 10.59 -18.69 18.63
C THR A 86 9.57 -19.43 19.51
N LEU A 87 8.34 -19.57 19.02
CA LEU A 87 7.34 -20.44 19.64
C LEU A 87 7.47 -21.84 19.05
N THR A 88 7.94 -22.79 19.86
CA THR A 88 7.94 -24.22 19.53
C THR A 88 6.62 -24.82 19.97
N LEU A 89 5.77 -25.24 19.04
CA LEU A 89 4.53 -25.97 19.33
C LEU A 89 4.81 -27.47 19.34
N THR A 90 4.80 -28.07 20.53
CA THR A 90 4.81 -29.52 20.71
C THR A 90 3.37 -30.02 20.71
N PHE A 91 2.98 -30.80 19.71
CA PHE A 91 1.67 -31.45 19.68
C PHE A 91 1.75 -32.80 20.38
N THR A 92 0.93 -32.98 21.41
CA THR A 92 0.64 -34.29 22.01
C THR A 92 -0.74 -34.74 21.51
N ASP A 93 -0.79 -35.89 20.85
CA ASP A 93 -2.06 -36.52 20.46
C ASP A 93 -2.83 -36.94 21.72
N VAL A 94 -4.04 -36.42 21.85
CA VAL A 94 -5.00 -36.90 22.85
C VAL A 94 -5.94 -37.87 22.14
N GLU A 95 -5.71 -39.14 22.44
CA GLU A 95 -6.55 -40.27 22.08
C GLU A 95 -7.92 -40.13 22.76
N SER A 96 -9.00 -40.06 21.98
CA SER A 96 -10.34 -40.37 22.49
C SER A 96 -11.15 -41.12 21.44
N SER A 97 -11.21 -42.42 21.66
CA SER A 97 -12.13 -43.42 21.09
C SER A 97 -13.58 -42.93 21.09
N ILE A 98 -14.31 -43.17 19.99
CA ILE A 98 -15.65 -43.79 19.95
C ILE A 98 -15.95 -44.27 18.51
N ARG A 99 -15.78 -45.58 18.33
CA ARG A 99 -16.66 -46.58 17.68
C ARG A 99 -17.38 -46.25 16.35
N SER A 100 -16.90 -46.88 15.28
CA SER A 100 -17.67 -47.17 14.05
C SER A 100 -18.54 -48.43 14.19
N PRO A 101 -19.56 -48.59 13.32
CA PRO A 101 -19.56 -49.79 12.47
C PRO A 101 -19.92 -49.53 10.99
N SER A 102 -18.97 -49.91 10.13
CA SER A 102 -19.07 -50.68 8.87
C SER A 102 -20.19 -50.49 7.82
N LYS A 103 -19.71 -50.17 6.59
CA LYS A 103 -19.89 -50.84 5.27
C LYS A 103 -21.32 -51.10 4.72
N SER A 104 -21.61 -50.52 3.53
CA SER A 104 -21.73 -51.25 2.24
C SER A 104 -22.36 -50.37 1.15
N CYS A 105 -21.83 -50.51 -0.07
CA CYS A 105 -22.26 -49.88 -1.33
C CYS A 105 -23.52 -50.52 -1.92
N ILE A 106 -24.24 -49.80 -2.81
CA ILE A 106 -24.54 -50.11 -4.22
C ILE A 106 -25.50 -49.04 -4.83
N PRO A 107 -25.49 -48.78 -6.17
CA PRO A 107 -25.99 -47.57 -6.83
C PRO A 107 -27.19 -47.80 -7.79
N THR A 108 -27.84 -46.73 -8.26
CA THR A 108 -28.64 -46.62 -9.51
C THR A 108 -29.06 -45.15 -9.68
N SER A 109 -28.56 -44.36 -10.64
CA SER A 109 -28.92 -44.26 -12.08
C SER A 109 -30.42 -44.25 -12.38
N VAL A 110 -30.94 -43.10 -12.81
CA VAL A 110 -31.68 -42.96 -14.09
C VAL A 110 -31.66 -41.50 -14.57
N HIS A 111 -31.52 -41.40 -15.89
CA HIS A 111 -31.28 -40.24 -16.74
C HIS A 111 -32.59 -39.74 -17.37
N SER A 112 -32.48 -38.63 -18.12
CA SER A 112 -33.43 -38.00 -19.08
C SER A 112 -34.14 -36.76 -18.53
N SER A 113 -33.89 -35.51 -18.93
CA SER A 113 -33.53 -34.80 -20.19
C SER A 113 -34.71 -34.32 -21.03
N LEU A 114 -34.65 -33.01 -21.39
CA LEU A 114 -35.32 -32.28 -22.49
C LEU A 114 -36.79 -31.89 -22.22
N THR A 115 -37.33 -30.72 -22.57
CA THR A 115 -36.95 -29.61 -23.48
C THR A 115 -37.93 -28.45 -23.27
N ASP A 116 -37.48 -27.23 -23.59
CA ASP A 116 -38.16 -26.04 -24.13
C ASP A 116 -39.68 -25.80 -23.91
N VAL A 117 -40.02 -24.53 -23.66
CA VAL A 117 -40.79 -23.66 -24.58
C VAL A 117 -41.27 -22.41 -23.81
N TYR A 118 -40.84 -21.24 -24.27
CA TYR A 118 -41.47 -19.94 -23.97
C TYR A 118 -42.87 -19.88 -24.57
N PRO A 119 -43.77 -19.05 -24.01
CA PRO A 119 -44.35 -18.04 -24.88
C PRO A 119 -44.39 -16.64 -24.27
N SER A 120 -44.11 -15.71 -25.18
CA SER A 120 -44.27 -14.27 -25.09
C SER A 120 -45.74 -13.85 -25.18
N VAL A 121 -46.07 -12.72 -24.53
CA VAL A 121 -46.72 -11.49 -25.06
C VAL A 121 -47.92 -10.93 -24.28
N SER A 122 -47.77 -9.64 -23.97
CA SER A 122 -48.77 -8.56 -23.96
C SER A 122 -49.84 -8.50 -22.86
N SER A 123 -49.78 -7.45 -22.04
CA SER A 123 -50.92 -6.54 -21.86
C SER A 123 -50.49 -5.19 -21.30
N SER A 124 -51.28 -4.18 -21.62
CA SER A 124 -50.95 -2.76 -21.69
C SER A 124 -50.96 -2.01 -20.36
N CYS A 125 -50.30 -0.86 -20.42
CA CYS A 125 -50.19 0.27 -19.50
C CYS A 125 -51.42 0.67 -18.68
N SER A 126 -51.19 1.02 -17.40
CA SER A 126 -51.60 2.31 -16.80
C SER A 126 -51.09 2.48 -15.36
N GLY A 127 -50.49 3.63 -15.06
CA GLY A 127 -50.56 4.28 -13.74
C GLY A 127 -49.37 4.12 -12.79
N LEU A 128 -48.54 5.17 -12.73
CA LEU A 128 -47.82 5.72 -11.57
C LEU A 128 -47.36 4.77 -10.43
N GLN A 129 -46.06 4.74 -10.17
CA GLN A 129 -45.39 5.14 -8.90
C GLN A 129 -43.97 4.54 -8.86
N ASP A 130 -42.99 5.39 -8.54
CA ASP A 130 -41.67 5.13 -7.94
C ASP A 130 -41.06 3.73 -8.14
N THR A 131 -40.32 3.55 -9.23
CA THR A 131 -39.37 2.45 -9.32
C THR A 131 -38.02 2.94 -8.85
N LEU A 132 -37.67 2.55 -7.63
CA LEU A 132 -36.30 2.42 -7.14
C LEU A 132 -35.42 1.96 -8.30
N ILE A 133 -34.60 2.88 -8.81
CA ILE A 133 -33.46 2.54 -9.64
C ILE A 133 -32.59 1.66 -8.72
N CYS A 134 -32.76 0.35 -8.84
CA CYS A 134 -31.71 -0.59 -8.53
C CYS A 134 -30.58 -0.24 -9.48
N SER A 135 -29.78 0.76 -9.12
CA SER A 135 -28.47 0.99 -9.68
C SER A 135 -27.81 -0.37 -9.65
N SER A 136 -27.65 -0.97 -10.83
CA SER A 136 -26.85 -2.17 -10.99
C SER A 136 -25.59 -1.94 -10.20
N SER A 137 -25.34 -2.77 -9.19
CA SER A 137 -24.15 -2.71 -8.35
C SER A 137 -22.95 -2.61 -9.26
N GLU A 138 -22.47 -1.38 -9.51
CA GLU A 138 -21.30 -1.15 -10.34
C GLU A 138 -20.21 -2.03 -9.75
N HIS A 139 -19.72 -2.97 -10.54
CA HIS A 139 -18.82 -4.01 -10.09
C HIS A 139 -17.46 -3.35 -9.81
N LYS A 140 -17.28 -2.87 -8.56
CA LYS A 140 -16.14 -2.04 -8.11
C LYS A 140 -14.85 -2.85 -8.04
N THR A 141 -14.25 -3.13 -9.19
CA THR A 141 -12.86 -3.61 -9.29
C THR A 141 -11.86 -2.47 -9.04
N GLN A 142 -12.29 -1.22 -9.22
CA GLN A 142 -11.49 -0.02 -9.02
C GLN A 142 -11.87 0.68 -7.71
N ARG A 143 -10.88 1.26 -7.04
CA ARG A 143 -11.10 2.13 -5.88
C ARG A 143 -11.68 3.44 -6.39
N SER A 144 -12.85 3.81 -5.86
CA SER A 144 -13.53 5.06 -6.22
C SER A 144 -13.37 6.17 -5.17
N GLN A 145 -12.81 5.85 -3.99
CA GLN A 145 -12.73 6.77 -2.87
C GLN A 145 -11.30 7.20 -2.57
N ARG A 146 -11.13 8.49 -2.29
CA ARG A 146 -9.89 9.05 -1.73
C ARG A 146 -9.75 8.70 -0.26
N TRP A 147 -8.55 8.87 0.27
CA TRP A 147 -8.36 8.87 1.72
C TRP A 147 -9.30 9.91 2.36
N PRO A 148 -10.13 9.51 3.33
CA PRO A 148 -11.12 10.41 3.91
C PRO A 148 -10.46 11.39 4.89
N THR A 149 -11.11 12.53 5.12
CA THR A 149 -10.68 13.51 6.14
C THR A 149 -10.82 12.91 7.55
N GLU A 150 -11.87 12.13 7.78
CA GLU A 150 -12.09 11.36 9.01
C GLU A 150 -12.30 9.90 8.63
N PHE A 151 -11.52 9.00 9.24
CA PHE A 151 -11.56 7.60 8.87
C PHE A 151 -12.83 6.92 9.42
N PRO A 152 -13.68 6.32 8.57
CA PRO A 152 -14.89 5.65 9.02
C PRO A 152 -14.53 4.29 9.63
N VAL A 153 -14.59 4.19 10.96
CA VAL A 153 -14.34 2.91 11.65
C VAL A 153 -15.44 1.91 11.26
N PRO A 154 -15.08 0.76 10.65
CA PRO A 154 -16.05 -0.22 10.18
C PRO A 154 -16.83 -0.83 11.35
N ARG A 155 -17.90 -1.54 11.01
CA ARG A 155 -18.58 -2.43 11.95
C ARG A 155 -17.79 -3.74 12.06
N PHE A 156 -17.61 -4.20 13.28
CA PHE A 156 -16.92 -5.44 13.61
C PHE A 156 -17.89 -6.63 13.66
N ALA A 157 -17.38 -7.84 13.86
CA ALA A 157 -18.21 -9.01 14.10
C ALA A 157 -19.12 -8.80 15.33
N TYR A 158 -20.27 -9.47 15.34
CA TYR A 158 -21.31 -9.23 16.35
C TYR A 158 -20.82 -9.46 17.79
N ASP A 159 -20.05 -10.52 18.01
CA ASP A 159 -19.40 -10.84 19.27
C ASP A 159 -18.38 -9.77 19.69
N THR A 160 -17.59 -9.27 18.73
CA THR A 160 -16.64 -8.18 18.95
C THR A 160 -17.35 -6.89 19.35
N GLU A 161 -18.43 -6.52 18.66
CA GLU A 161 -19.24 -5.35 19.01
C GLU A 161 -19.86 -5.47 20.42
N LEU A 162 -20.30 -6.68 20.81
CA LEU A 162 -20.84 -6.93 22.15
C LEU A 162 -19.77 -6.71 23.24
N VAL A 163 -18.55 -7.21 23.02
CA VAL A 163 -17.42 -7.00 23.94
C VAL A 163 -17.00 -5.54 23.98
N LEU A 164 -16.98 -4.84 22.84
CA LEU A 164 -16.68 -3.41 22.76
C LEU A 164 -17.72 -2.57 23.48
N ALA A 165 -19.01 -2.92 23.38
CA ALA A 165 -20.09 -2.26 24.09
C ALA A 165 -19.93 -2.40 25.61
N ALA A 166 -19.77 -3.64 26.10
CA ALA A 166 -19.55 -3.92 27.52
C ALA A 166 -18.28 -3.23 28.06
N GLY A 167 -17.17 -3.28 27.30
CA GLY A 167 -15.93 -2.60 27.65
C GLY A 167 -16.05 -1.08 27.67
N SER A 168 -16.86 -0.51 26.77
CA SER A 168 -17.12 0.94 26.73
C SER A 168 -17.93 1.40 27.94
N GLU A 169 -18.89 0.60 28.40
CA GLU A 169 -19.64 0.86 29.63
C GLU A 169 -18.75 0.80 30.88
N ALA A 170 -17.94 -0.26 31.00
CA ALA A 170 -16.98 -0.41 32.10
C ALA A 170 -15.96 0.73 32.14
N PHE A 171 -15.47 1.17 30.97
CA PHE A 171 -14.55 2.29 30.87
C PHE A 171 -15.20 3.62 31.30
N LYS A 172 -16.46 3.87 30.91
CA LYS A 172 -17.20 5.07 31.33
C LYS A 172 -17.47 5.10 32.83
N LYS A 173 -17.73 3.94 33.43
CA LYS A 173 -18.09 3.81 34.84
C LYS A 173 -16.85 3.88 35.75
N ASP A 174 -15.84 3.08 35.44
CA ASP A 174 -14.73 2.78 36.35
C ASP A 174 -13.36 3.14 35.75
N GLY A 175 -13.29 3.64 34.51
CA GLY A 175 -12.03 3.92 33.81
C GLY A 175 -11.24 2.68 33.40
N ILE A 176 -11.85 1.49 33.53
CA ILE A 176 -11.19 0.20 33.31
C ILE A 176 -10.99 -0.01 31.81
N GLN A 177 -9.74 -0.29 31.42
CA GLN A 177 -9.40 -0.63 30.03
C GLN A 177 -9.84 -2.05 29.68
N LEU A 178 -10.26 -2.24 28.43
CA LEU A 178 -10.69 -3.53 27.92
C LEU A 178 -9.49 -4.41 27.58
N ASN A 179 -9.48 -5.66 28.03
CA ASN A 179 -8.58 -6.67 27.47
C ASN A 179 -9.13 -7.12 26.11
N PHE A 180 -8.56 -6.57 25.03
CA PHE A 180 -9.02 -6.80 23.67
C PHE A 180 -8.37 -8.00 22.97
N THR A 181 -7.65 -8.87 23.69
CA THR A 181 -6.85 -9.97 23.07
C THR A 181 -7.71 -10.91 22.22
N SER A 182 -8.93 -11.24 22.67
CA SER A 182 -9.85 -12.14 21.95
C SER A 182 -10.43 -11.51 20.68
N ILE A 183 -10.69 -10.20 20.70
CA ILE A 183 -11.33 -9.45 19.60
C ILE A 183 -10.33 -8.78 18.65
N LEU A 184 -9.05 -8.76 19.02
CA LEU A 184 -7.98 -8.14 18.26
C LEU A 184 -7.89 -8.63 16.80
N PRO A 185 -8.00 -9.94 16.50
CA PRO A 185 -7.89 -10.42 15.11
C PRO A 185 -8.99 -9.87 14.20
N ASP A 186 -10.23 -9.79 14.69
CA ASP A 186 -11.38 -9.29 13.95
C ASP A 186 -11.24 -7.79 13.67
N ILE A 187 -10.95 -7.00 14.71
CA ILE A 187 -10.72 -5.55 14.57
C ILE A 187 -9.64 -5.29 13.51
N LEU A 188 -8.51 -5.99 13.61
CA LEU A 188 -7.41 -5.80 12.66
C LEU A 188 -7.76 -6.26 11.25
N GLU A 189 -8.52 -7.36 11.06
CA GLU A 189 -8.95 -7.79 9.72
C GLU A 189 -9.90 -6.78 9.09
N LYS A 190 -10.94 -6.35 9.82
CA LYS A 190 -11.93 -5.39 9.33
C LYS A 190 -11.33 -4.02 9.02
N LEU A 191 -10.40 -3.55 9.86
CA LEU A 191 -9.64 -2.34 9.57
C LEU A 191 -8.75 -2.51 8.34
N ALA A 192 -8.07 -3.64 8.19
CA ALA A 192 -7.23 -3.89 7.02
C ALA A 192 -8.04 -3.93 5.71
N GLU A 193 -9.20 -4.59 5.71
CA GLU A 193 -10.16 -4.59 4.60
C GLU A 193 -10.58 -3.15 4.24
N THR A 194 -10.96 -2.37 5.25
CA THR A 194 -11.45 -1.00 5.06
C THR A 194 -10.33 -0.07 4.54
N ILE A 195 -9.13 -0.16 5.10
CA ILE A 195 -7.97 0.61 4.63
C ILE A 195 -7.63 0.26 3.18
N PHE A 196 -7.70 -1.03 2.83
CA PHE A 196 -7.34 -1.50 1.49
C PHE A 196 -8.28 -0.96 0.40
N ASN A 197 -9.52 -0.62 0.74
CA ASN A 197 -10.46 0.07 -0.17
C ASN A 197 -10.00 1.48 -0.55
N TYR A 198 -9.12 2.10 0.26
CA TYR A 198 -8.51 3.40 -0.04
C TYR A 198 -7.08 3.25 -0.59
N VAL A 199 -6.25 2.40 0.03
CA VAL A 199 -4.83 2.27 -0.31
C VAL A 199 -4.24 0.92 0.08
N ALA A 200 -3.48 0.30 -0.82
CA ALA A 200 -2.77 -0.95 -0.53
C ALA A 200 -1.56 -0.77 0.42
N TYR A 201 -0.86 0.36 0.30
CA TYR A 201 0.36 0.69 1.04
C TYR A 201 0.19 1.95 1.88
N PRO A 202 -0.54 1.88 3.01
CA PRO A 202 -0.79 3.05 3.85
C PRO A 202 0.52 3.59 4.44
N THR A 203 0.61 4.91 4.53
CA THR A 203 1.70 5.63 5.19
C THR A 203 1.55 5.60 6.72
N SER A 204 2.61 5.94 7.46
CA SER A 204 2.53 6.04 8.91
C SER A 204 1.53 7.09 9.39
N ALA A 205 1.32 8.18 8.64
CA ALA A 205 0.31 9.20 8.94
C ALA A 205 -1.10 8.61 8.82
N GLN A 206 -1.41 7.97 7.68
CA GLN A 206 -2.70 7.31 7.46
C GLN A 206 -3.01 6.23 8.51
N LEU A 207 -2.01 5.44 8.90
CA LEU A 207 -2.17 4.47 9.99
C LEU A 207 -2.44 5.16 11.34
N SER A 208 -1.99 6.39 11.53
CA SER A 208 -2.28 7.18 12.73
C SER A 208 -3.74 7.62 12.72
N ASP A 209 -4.24 8.16 11.61
CA ASP A 209 -5.63 8.61 11.45
C ASP A 209 -6.62 7.47 11.76
N VAL A 210 -6.33 6.26 11.27
CA VAL A 210 -7.17 5.08 11.54
C VAL A 210 -7.23 4.75 13.03
N VAL A 211 -6.07 4.77 13.70
CA VAL A 211 -5.97 4.42 15.11
C VAL A 211 -6.61 5.51 15.98
N GLU A 212 -6.46 6.77 15.60
CA GLU A 212 -7.12 7.89 16.28
C GLU A 212 -8.64 7.76 16.18
N ALA A 213 -9.18 7.52 14.98
CA ALA A 213 -10.61 7.30 14.78
C ALA A 213 -11.12 6.08 15.57
N LEU A 214 -10.35 4.97 15.59
CA LEU A 214 -10.68 3.77 16.36
C LEU A 214 -10.80 4.06 17.86
N ILE A 215 -9.82 4.78 18.43
CA ILE A 215 -9.76 5.08 19.86
C ILE A 215 -10.78 6.16 20.23
N GLN A 216 -11.03 7.13 19.34
CA GLN A 216 -12.10 8.11 19.53
C GLN A 216 -13.46 7.44 19.61
N LYS A 217 -13.72 6.42 18.78
CA LYS A 217 -14.96 5.64 18.81
C LYS A 217 -15.02 4.67 20.00
N HIS A 218 -13.88 4.06 20.36
CA HIS A 218 -13.78 3.07 21.44
C HIS A 218 -12.63 3.40 22.41
N PRO A 219 -12.82 4.36 23.34
CA PRO A 219 -11.77 4.78 24.28
C PRO A 219 -11.22 3.66 25.18
N CYS A 220 -12.02 2.61 25.40
CA CYS A 220 -11.64 1.42 26.17
C CYS A 220 -10.49 0.61 25.54
N LEU A 221 -10.15 0.85 24.26
CA LEU A 221 -9.05 0.20 23.55
C LEU A 221 -7.69 0.88 23.74
N LYS A 222 -7.64 2.02 24.44
CA LYS A 222 -6.40 2.79 24.64
C LYS A 222 -5.39 1.99 25.48
N GLU A 223 -4.15 1.86 25.01
CA GLU A 223 -3.11 1.08 25.70
C GLU A 223 -2.46 1.87 26.86
N PRO A 224 -2.30 1.28 28.05
CA PRO A 224 -1.63 1.92 29.17
C PRO A 224 -0.11 1.96 28.94
N GLY A 225 0.55 3.03 29.39
CA GLY A 225 2.01 3.17 29.31
C GLY A 225 2.59 3.60 27.97
N SER A 226 1.76 3.77 26.93
CA SER A 226 2.16 4.40 25.67
C SER A 226 1.93 5.91 25.73
N TYR A 227 2.89 6.73 25.27
CA TYR A 227 2.85 8.20 25.33
C TYR A 227 1.53 8.81 24.81
N ASN A 228 0.89 8.18 23.81
CA ASN A 228 -0.42 8.57 23.30
C ASN A 228 -1.49 7.47 23.43
N GLY A 229 -1.17 6.28 23.95
CA GLY A 229 -2.08 5.14 24.01
C GLY A 229 -2.41 4.49 22.65
N CYS A 230 -1.78 4.96 21.57
CA CYS A 230 -2.09 4.61 20.18
C CYS A 230 -0.93 3.87 19.48
N TYR A 231 0.29 3.98 20.01
CA TYR A 231 1.50 3.47 19.34
C TYR A 231 1.45 1.97 19.02
N GLY A 232 1.04 1.11 19.96
CA GLY A 232 1.02 -0.33 19.73
C GLY A 232 -0.03 -0.71 18.69
N TRP A 233 -1.21 -0.09 18.71
CA TRP A 233 -2.21 -0.21 17.64
C TRP A 233 -1.64 0.13 16.26
N ARG A 234 -0.89 1.23 16.15
CA ARG A 234 -0.23 1.62 14.89
C ARG A 234 0.73 0.54 14.39
N GLN A 235 1.53 -0.05 15.28
CA GLN A 235 2.45 -1.14 14.91
C GLN A 235 1.70 -2.40 14.50
N ARG A 236 0.68 -2.82 15.27
CA ARG A 236 -0.16 -3.98 14.93
C ARG A 236 -0.81 -3.81 13.56
N LEU A 237 -1.33 -2.62 13.27
CA LEU A 237 -1.94 -2.32 11.98
C LEU A 237 -0.91 -2.29 10.84
N LYS A 238 0.29 -1.75 11.07
CA LYS A 238 1.41 -1.79 10.11
C LYS A 238 1.75 -3.24 9.72
N TYR A 239 1.91 -4.13 10.71
CA TYR A 239 2.17 -5.55 10.48
C TYR A 239 0.99 -6.23 9.81
N LYS A 240 -0.24 -5.96 10.28
CA LYS A 240 -1.46 -6.50 9.70
C LYS A 240 -1.59 -6.16 8.22
N MET A 241 -1.34 -4.91 7.84
CA MET A 241 -1.37 -4.49 6.43
C MET A 241 -0.30 -5.19 5.59
N GLY A 242 0.86 -5.52 6.18
CA GLY A 242 1.87 -6.38 5.55
C GLY A 242 1.33 -7.78 5.25
N ASN A 243 0.75 -8.42 6.26
CA ASN A 243 0.18 -9.77 6.15
C ASN A 243 -1.04 -9.80 5.21
N TYR A 244 -1.89 -8.79 5.27
CA TYR A 244 -3.07 -8.64 4.42
C TYR A 244 -2.68 -8.52 2.95
N ARG A 245 -1.65 -7.72 2.63
CA ARG A 245 -1.08 -7.68 1.27
C ARG A 245 -0.50 -9.04 0.84
N ALA A 246 0.18 -9.76 1.72
CA ALA A 246 0.70 -11.09 1.39
C ALA A 246 -0.44 -12.09 1.08
N LYS A 247 -1.52 -12.05 1.87
CA LYS A 247 -2.77 -12.81 1.64
C LYS A 247 -3.37 -12.47 0.27
N LEU A 248 -3.62 -11.20 -0.01
CA LEU A 248 -4.22 -10.75 -1.28
C LEU A 248 -3.35 -11.05 -2.50
N ARG A 249 -2.01 -11.02 -2.35
CA ARG A 249 -1.09 -11.49 -3.39
C ARG A 249 -1.30 -12.99 -3.68
N GLY A 250 -1.46 -13.81 -2.64
CA GLY A 250 -1.79 -15.23 -2.80
C GLY A 250 -3.11 -15.49 -3.53
N LEU A 251 -4.03 -14.53 -3.51
CA LEU A 251 -5.32 -14.57 -4.22
C LEU A 251 -5.26 -13.98 -5.64
N GLY A 252 -4.09 -13.56 -6.13
CA GLY A 252 -3.91 -13.06 -7.49
C GLY A 252 -4.24 -11.58 -7.69
N CYS A 253 -4.13 -10.75 -6.65
CA CYS A 253 -4.32 -9.30 -6.76
C CYS A 253 -3.21 -8.65 -7.62
N PRO A 254 -3.53 -8.10 -8.82
CA PRO A 254 -2.51 -7.61 -9.76
C PRO A 254 -1.62 -6.50 -9.18
N GLU A 255 -2.21 -5.54 -8.46
CA GLU A 255 -1.53 -4.43 -7.77
C GLU A 255 -0.38 -4.90 -6.85
N LEU A 256 -0.52 -6.09 -6.27
CA LEU A 256 0.45 -6.66 -5.33
C LEU A 256 1.39 -7.67 -5.99
N ASP A 257 0.94 -8.31 -7.07
CA ASP A 257 1.66 -9.32 -7.82
C ASP A 257 2.78 -8.76 -8.70
N VAL A 258 2.67 -7.51 -9.16
CA VAL A 258 3.71 -6.87 -10.00
C VAL A 258 5.10 -6.84 -9.36
N ASN A 259 5.15 -6.86 -8.03
CA ASN A 259 6.40 -6.86 -7.27
C ASN A 259 6.89 -8.26 -6.91
N SER A 260 6.14 -9.30 -7.25
CA SER A 260 6.53 -10.67 -6.94
C SER A 260 7.78 -11.06 -7.74
N ILE A 261 8.73 -11.73 -7.08
CA ILE A 261 9.96 -12.22 -7.72
C ILE A 261 9.65 -13.14 -8.91
N LYS A 262 8.52 -13.85 -8.85
CA LYS A 262 8.02 -14.73 -9.92
C LYS A 262 7.70 -13.98 -11.22
N LYS A 263 7.18 -12.74 -11.14
CA LYS A 263 6.85 -11.91 -12.31
C LYS A 263 7.99 -10.97 -12.73
N LYS A 264 9.06 -10.85 -11.94
CA LYS A 264 10.24 -10.06 -12.33
C LYS A 264 11.05 -10.78 -13.41
N ARG A 265 11.62 -10.01 -14.34
CA ARG A 265 12.56 -10.53 -15.35
C ARG A 265 13.76 -11.17 -14.66
N ALA A 266 14.37 -12.17 -15.30
CA ALA A 266 15.46 -12.95 -14.69
C ALA A 266 16.62 -12.09 -14.15
N HIS A 267 16.95 -10.99 -14.83
CA HIS A 267 18.00 -10.05 -14.43
C HIS A 267 17.57 -9.01 -13.37
N GLU A 268 16.30 -8.99 -12.96
CA GLU A 268 15.72 -8.04 -11.99
C GLU A 268 15.26 -8.73 -10.70
N LYS A 269 15.58 -10.01 -10.50
CA LYS A 269 15.09 -10.85 -9.40
C LYS A 269 15.52 -10.43 -7.99
N ALA A 270 16.23 -9.31 -7.83
CA ALA A 270 16.51 -8.75 -6.51
C ALA A 270 15.21 -8.24 -5.84
N PRO A 271 14.97 -8.56 -4.55
CA PRO A 271 13.73 -8.22 -3.86
C PRO A 271 13.48 -6.71 -3.80
N ALA A 272 14.53 -5.89 -3.64
CA ALA A 272 14.44 -4.43 -3.49
C ALA A 272 14.50 -3.63 -4.79
N LYS A 273 14.93 -4.23 -5.92
CA LYS A 273 15.11 -3.50 -7.19
C LYS A 273 13.76 -3.29 -7.88
N ASN A 274 13.46 -2.07 -8.32
CA ASN A 274 12.28 -1.73 -9.13
C ASN A 274 10.91 -2.08 -8.49
N ILE A 275 10.69 -1.71 -7.21
CA ILE A 275 9.37 -1.87 -6.58
C ILE A 275 8.36 -0.93 -7.26
N LYS A 276 7.45 -1.54 -8.02
CA LYS A 276 6.28 -0.94 -8.65
C LYS A 276 5.17 -0.83 -7.60
N LYS A 277 5.21 0.24 -6.82
CA LYS A 277 4.15 0.58 -5.87
C LYS A 277 3.47 1.89 -6.30
N PRO A 278 2.19 2.09 -5.95
CA PRO A 278 1.52 3.36 -6.17
C PRO A 278 2.39 4.52 -5.68
N ARG A 279 2.64 5.51 -6.54
CA ARG A 279 3.32 6.75 -6.17
C ARG A 279 2.27 7.85 -5.99
N LYS A 280 2.59 8.83 -5.14
CA LYS A 280 1.82 10.08 -4.86
C LYS A 280 0.39 10.11 -5.45
N ALA A 281 -0.59 9.69 -4.64
CA ALA A 281 -2.02 9.75 -4.91
C ALA A 281 -2.58 8.83 -6.02
N GLU A 282 -1.78 7.90 -6.58
CA GLU A 282 -2.29 6.84 -7.44
C GLU A 282 -3.17 5.87 -6.63
N VAL A 283 -4.48 6.03 -6.75
CA VAL A 283 -5.49 5.21 -6.07
C VAL A 283 -5.68 3.89 -6.83
N ASN A 284 -5.72 3.96 -8.17
CA ASN A 284 -5.86 2.82 -9.07
C ASN A 284 -4.54 2.53 -9.80
N PHE A 285 -3.55 2.05 -9.06
CA PHE A 285 -2.21 1.80 -9.60
C PHE A 285 -2.17 0.71 -10.66
N LEU A 286 -2.69 -0.48 -10.34
CA LEU A 286 -2.90 -1.58 -11.28
C LEU A 286 -4.17 -2.35 -10.90
N PRO A 287 -5.35 -1.89 -11.32
CA PRO A 287 -6.61 -2.55 -11.00
C PRO A 287 -6.73 -3.90 -11.73
N PRO A 288 -7.47 -4.88 -11.18
CA PRO A 288 -7.84 -6.08 -11.92
C PRO A 288 -8.76 -5.75 -13.09
N HIS A 289 -8.81 -6.66 -14.06
CA HIS A 289 -9.79 -6.58 -15.14
C HIS A 289 -11.22 -6.65 -14.58
N PRO A 290 -12.18 -5.98 -15.24
CA PRO A 290 -13.59 -6.13 -14.89
C PRO A 290 -14.01 -7.60 -14.90
N GLN A 291 -14.98 -7.96 -14.06
CA GLN A 291 -15.44 -9.34 -13.95
C GLN A 291 -16.01 -9.82 -15.29
N GLY A 292 -15.51 -10.95 -15.79
CA GLY A 292 -15.92 -11.53 -17.07
C GLY A 292 -15.13 -11.05 -18.28
N GLU A 293 -14.24 -10.07 -18.13
CA GLU A 293 -13.36 -9.60 -19.19
C GLU A 293 -12.03 -10.35 -19.19
N THR A 294 -11.57 -10.77 -20.37
CA THR A 294 -10.24 -11.36 -20.60
C THR A 294 -9.31 -10.37 -21.29
N GLU A 295 -8.01 -10.69 -21.35
CA GLU A 295 -7.04 -9.85 -22.06
C GLU A 295 -7.39 -9.75 -23.55
N GLU A 296 -7.91 -10.82 -24.16
CA GLU A 296 -8.36 -10.85 -25.56
C GLU A 296 -9.61 -9.99 -25.79
N SER A 297 -10.60 -10.08 -24.88
CA SER A 297 -11.81 -9.24 -24.94
C SER A 297 -11.47 -7.75 -24.85
N LEU A 298 -10.57 -7.39 -23.93
CA LEU A 298 -10.12 -6.00 -23.77
C LEU A 298 -9.25 -5.52 -24.93
N GLU A 299 -8.48 -6.41 -25.57
CA GLU A 299 -7.72 -6.09 -26.79
C GLU A 299 -8.66 -5.85 -27.98
N GLN A 300 -9.77 -6.59 -28.07
CA GLN A 300 -10.81 -6.34 -29.07
C GLN A 300 -11.48 -4.97 -28.84
N GLU A 301 -11.82 -4.63 -27.60
CA GLU A 301 -12.34 -3.30 -27.24
C GLU A 301 -11.37 -2.16 -27.60
N ARG A 302 -10.05 -2.40 -27.46
CA ARG A 302 -9.02 -1.45 -27.90
C ARG A 302 -9.04 -1.26 -29.42
N LEU A 303 -9.20 -2.32 -30.20
CA LEU A 303 -9.28 -2.22 -31.67
C LEU A 303 -10.47 -1.38 -32.10
N GLU A 304 -11.62 -1.56 -31.47
CA GLU A 304 -12.82 -0.76 -31.72
C GLU A 304 -12.63 0.71 -31.28
N LEU A 305 -11.96 0.95 -30.16
CA LEU A 305 -11.57 2.30 -29.73
C LEU A 305 -10.71 3.00 -30.79
N LEU A 306 -9.76 2.30 -31.41
CA LEU A 306 -8.93 2.88 -32.47
C LEU A 306 -9.75 3.31 -33.69
N ASP A 307 -10.78 2.54 -34.06
CA ASP A 307 -11.68 2.89 -35.15
C ASP A 307 -12.50 4.14 -34.82
N GLU A 308 -13.05 4.22 -33.61
CA GLU A 308 -13.82 5.39 -33.15
C GLU A 308 -12.98 6.67 -33.07
N VAL A 309 -11.73 6.57 -32.61
CA VAL A 309 -10.80 7.71 -32.58
C VAL A 309 -10.50 8.22 -33.99
N LYS A 310 -10.38 7.32 -34.98
CA LYS A 310 -10.19 7.71 -36.39
C LYS A 310 -11.42 8.42 -36.98
N LYS A 311 -12.63 8.05 -36.55
CA LYS A 311 -13.88 8.71 -36.97
C LYS A 311 -14.03 10.11 -36.37
N GLY A 312 -13.52 10.35 -35.16
CA GLY A 312 -13.36 11.68 -34.56
C GLY A 312 -14.65 12.38 -34.09
N MET A 313 -15.84 11.75 -34.18
CA MET A 313 -17.12 12.41 -33.85
C MET A 313 -17.83 11.86 -32.60
N ASN A 314 -17.39 10.72 -32.04
CA ASN A 314 -18.12 10.00 -30.98
C ASN A 314 -17.43 10.08 -29.62
N TYR A 315 -17.36 11.27 -29.03
CA TYR A 315 -16.65 11.49 -27.76
C TYR A 315 -17.15 10.61 -26.60
N LEU A 316 -18.47 10.42 -26.48
CA LEU A 316 -19.06 9.57 -25.44
C LEU A 316 -18.60 8.11 -25.56
N MET A 317 -18.67 7.56 -26.77
CA MET A 317 -18.22 6.19 -27.07
C MET A 317 -16.71 6.02 -26.79
N ILE A 318 -15.89 7.00 -27.20
CA ILE A 318 -14.45 7.01 -26.91
C ILE A 318 -14.22 6.97 -25.39
N ASN A 319 -14.96 7.78 -24.62
CA ASN A 319 -14.82 7.84 -23.17
C ASN A 319 -15.21 6.51 -22.49
N GLU A 320 -16.31 5.89 -22.92
CA GLU A 320 -16.77 4.59 -22.42
C GLU A 320 -15.75 3.48 -22.72
N LYS A 321 -15.28 3.42 -23.97
CA LYS A 321 -14.24 2.45 -24.37
C LYS A 321 -12.92 2.68 -23.64
N MET A 322 -12.53 3.94 -23.44
CA MET A 322 -11.36 4.30 -22.62
C MET A 322 -11.53 3.85 -21.17
N ALA A 323 -12.72 3.98 -20.58
CA ALA A 323 -13.00 3.48 -19.24
C ALA A 323 -12.94 1.95 -19.17
N LYS A 324 -13.54 1.24 -20.14
CA LYS A 324 -13.53 -0.23 -20.21
C LYS A 324 -12.11 -0.80 -20.34
N THR A 325 -11.30 -0.16 -21.17
CA THR A 325 -9.91 -0.57 -21.45
C THR A 325 -8.88 -0.06 -20.43
N PHE A 326 -9.31 0.58 -19.35
CA PHE A 326 -8.38 1.16 -18.35
C PHE A 326 -7.43 0.14 -17.73
N SER A 327 -7.93 -1.05 -17.38
CA SER A 327 -7.15 -2.09 -16.70
C SER A 327 -6.01 -2.63 -17.58
N ILE A 328 -6.29 -3.01 -18.84
CA ILE A 328 -5.28 -3.49 -19.79
C ILE A 328 -4.26 -2.40 -20.14
N ARG A 329 -4.70 -1.14 -20.29
CA ARG A 329 -3.80 -0.01 -20.55
C ARG A 329 -2.86 0.24 -19.37
N ARG A 330 -3.35 0.19 -18.13
CA ARG A 330 -2.50 0.27 -16.93
C ARG A 330 -1.53 -0.90 -16.85
N GLN A 331 -1.92 -2.10 -17.27
CA GLN A 331 -1.03 -3.26 -17.34
C GLN A 331 0.13 -3.06 -18.33
N GLU A 332 -0.14 -2.52 -19.53
CA GLU A 332 0.92 -2.16 -20.48
C GLU A 332 1.88 -1.12 -19.89
N ILE A 333 1.36 -0.02 -19.35
CA ILE A 333 2.16 1.10 -18.84
C ILE A 333 2.97 0.68 -17.59
N VAL A 334 2.33 0.06 -16.60
CA VAL A 334 2.95 -0.25 -15.31
C VAL A 334 3.75 -1.54 -15.38
N SER A 335 3.18 -2.62 -15.91
CA SER A 335 3.80 -3.95 -15.87
C SER A 335 4.80 -4.13 -17.01
N GLN A 336 4.41 -3.82 -18.25
CA GLN A 336 5.25 -4.03 -19.43
C GLN A 336 6.27 -2.90 -19.63
N ALA A 337 6.03 -1.72 -19.03
CA ALA A 337 6.85 -0.53 -19.16
C ALA A 337 7.01 -0.10 -20.64
N THR A 338 5.89 -0.14 -21.36
CA THR A 338 5.82 0.18 -22.78
C THR A 338 6.33 1.61 -23.05
N PRO A 339 7.23 1.82 -24.04
CA PRO A 339 7.72 3.14 -24.41
C PRO A 339 6.60 4.10 -24.81
N VAL A 340 6.78 5.40 -24.55
CA VAL A 340 5.76 6.42 -24.83
C VAL A 340 5.35 6.45 -26.30
N ASN A 341 6.28 6.17 -27.23
CA ASN A 341 5.97 6.10 -28.66
C ASN A 341 4.99 4.96 -28.99
N ASP A 342 5.16 3.79 -28.36
CA ASP A 342 4.29 2.65 -28.57
C ASP A 342 2.93 2.85 -27.88
N VAL A 343 2.93 3.51 -26.70
CA VAL A 343 1.69 3.94 -26.03
C VAL A 343 0.92 4.91 -26.92
N LYS A 344 1.58 5.85 -27.58
CA LYS A 344 0.96 6.78 -28.52
C LYS A 344 0.32 6.08 -29.71
N TYR A 345 0.98 5.05 -30.24
CA TYR A 345 0.44 4.26 -31.34
C TYR A 345 -0.75 3.39 -30.90
N ARG A 346 -0.66 2.73 -29.75
CA ARG A 346 -1.71 1.82 -29.26
C ARG A 346 -2.91 2.54 -28.65
N TRP A 347 -2.69 3.69 -28.02
CA TRP A 347 -3.67 4.48 -27.28
C TRP A 347 -3.65 5.96 -27.71
N PRO A 348 -3.91 6.29 -28.98
CA PRO A 348 -3.85 7.67 -29.47
C PRO A 348 -4.82 8.61 -28.72
N ALA A 349 -5.94 8.07 -28.21
CA ALA A 349 -6.87 8.81 -27.37
C ALA A 349 -6.22 9.40 -26.11
N LEU A 350 -5.17 8.79 -25.53
CA LEU A 350 -4.48 9.37 -24.37
C LEU A 350 -3.77 10.70 -24.68
N PHE A 351 -3.59 11.03 -25.95
CA PHE A 351 -2.95 12.26 -26.40
C PHE A 351 -3.97 13.36 -26.78
N ASP A 352 -5.24 13.11 -26.50
CA ASP A 352 -6.29 14.13 -26.44
C ASP A 352 -6.42 14.68 -25.00
N THR A 353 -6.64 16.01 -24.89
CA THR A 353 -6.69 16.72 -23.61
C THR A 353 -7.81 16.22 -22.71
N ALA A 354 -8.99 15.94 -23.28
CA ALA A 354 -10.13 15.52 -22.48
C ALA A 354 -9.95 14.08 -21.97
N GLN A 355 -9.41 13.20 -22.81
CA GLN A 355 -9.13 11.82 -22.41
C GLN A 355 -7.96 11.67 -21.44
N ILE A 356 -6.91 12.51 -21.51
CA ILE A 356 -5.84 12.48 -20.51
C ILE A 356 -6.33 12.98 -19.14
N ASN A 357 -7.24 13.97 -19.11
CA ASN A 357 -7.89 14.42 -17.87
C ASN A 357 -8.73 13.28 -17.25
N GLU A 358 -9.50 12.58 -18.07
CA GLU A 358 -10.27 11.41 -17.63
C GLU A 358 -9.38 10.26 -17.16
N GLU A 359 -8.26 10.01 -17.84
CA GLU A 359 -7.31 9.00 -17.42
C GLU A 359 -6.66 9.35 -16.08
N PHE A 360 -6.27 10.62 -15.89
CA PHE A 360 -5.78 11.11 -14.61
C PHE A 360 -6.83 10.91 -13.51
N ARG A 361 -8.10 11.19 -13.80
CA ARG A 361 -9.22 10.96 -12.88
C ARG A 361 -9.39 9.48 -12.56
N ARG A 362 -9.29 8.57 -13.53
CA ARG A 362 -9.34 7.11 -13.28
C ARG A 362 -8.20 6.65 -12.37
N ILE A 363 -6.99 7.20 -12.54
CA ILE A 363 -5.81 6.83 -11.73
C ILE A 363 -5.89 7.37 -10.31
N THR A 364 -6.31 8.64 -10.15
CA THR A 364 -6.17 9.38 -8.89
C THR A 364 -7.49 9.65 -8.17
N THR A 365 -8.63 9.44 -8.84
CA THR A 365 -9.98 9.90 -8.47
C THR A 365 -10.14 11.43 -8.39
N VAL A 366 -9.16 12.20 -8.90
CA VAL A 366 -9.13 13.68 -8.87
C VAL A 366 -9.44 14.26 -10.24
N ASN A 367 -10.36 15.24 -10.31
CA ASN A 367 -10.51 16.05 -11.50
C ASN A 367 -9.32 17.01 -11.58
N LEU A 368 -8.43 16.78 -12.54
CA LEU A 368 -7.17 17.53 -12.68
C LEU A 368 -7.43 19.02 -12.87
N GLU A 369 -8.29 19.37 -13.83
CA GLU A 369 -8.51 20.74 -14.26
C GLU A 369 -9.21 21.56 -13.18
N GLU A 370 -10.32 21.06 -12.65
CA GLU A 370 -11.04 21.73 -11.54
C GLU A 370 -10.14 21.90 -10.31
N THR A 371 -9.37 20.86 -9.95
CA THR A 371 -8.48 20.93 -8.78
C THR A 371 -7.33 21.90 -9.02
N PHE A 372 -6.76 21.90 -10.22
CA PHE A 372 -5.67 22.80 -10.58
C PHE A 372 -6.15 24.25 -10.53
N MET A 373 -7.29 24.56 -11.16
CA MET A 373 -7.85 25.91 -11.17
C MET A 373 -8.21 26.38 -9.75
N ALA A 374 -8.88 25.55 -8.95
CA ALA A 374 -9.19 25.90 -7.57
C ALA A 374 -7.95 26.16 -6.71
N LYS A 375 -6.86 25.40 -6.92
CA LYS A 375 -5.58 25.64 -6.22
C LYS A 375 -4.88 26.87 -6.74
N LEU A 376 -4.94 27.14 -8.04
CA LEU A 376 -4.41 28.35 -8.64
C LEU A 376 -5.10 29.57 -8.04
N ASP A 377 -6.43 29.59 -7.97
CA ASP A 377 -7.20 30.69 -7.37
C ASP A 377 -6.85 30.89 -5.90
N LEU A 378 -6.75 29.80 -5.13
CA LEU A 378 -6.39 29.84 -3.71
C LEU A 378 -5.00 30.45 -3.46
N TYR A 379 -4.02 30.13 -4.30
CA TYR A 379 -2.62 30.57 -4.11
C TYR A 379 -2.26 31.84 -4.87
N SER A 380 -3.02 32.22 -5.90
CA SER A 380 -2.75 33.39 -6.75
C SER A 380 -2.55 34.68 -5.95
N PRO A 381 -3.39 35.04 -4.96
CA PRO A 381 -3.18 36.26 -4.18
C PRO A 381 -1.82 36.30 -3.46
N LYS A 382 -1.38 35.16 -2.92
CA LYS A 382 -0.08 35.03 -2.24
C LYS A 382 1.08 35.05 -3.23
N MET A 383 0.93 34.45 -4.40
CA MET A 383 1.94 34.52 -5.46
C MET A 383 2.10 35.96 -5.96
N MET A 384 0.99 36.66 -6.21
CA MET A 384 1.00 38.06 -6.64
C MET A 384 1.62 38.97 -5.59
N SER A 385 1.30 38.80 -4.29
CA SER A 385 1.91 39.61 -3.23
C SER A 385 3.43 39.38 -3.11
N LEU A 386 3.93 38.16 -3.34
CA LEU A 386 5.36 37.87 -3.39
C LEU A 386 6.06 38.52 -4.59
N VAL A 387 5.39 38.56 -5.75
CA VAL A 387 5.92 39.22 -6.95
C VAL A 387 5.96 40.73 -6.76
N PHE A 388 4.88 41.34 -6.28
CA PHE A 388 4.80 42.79 -6.07
C PHE A 388 5.64 43.29 -4.88
N SER A 389 5.90 42.46 -3.88
CA SER A 389 6.83 42.81 -2.80
C SER A 389 8.31 42.78 -3.23
N LYS A 390 8.67 41.97 -4.24
CA LYS A 390 9.99 41.99 -4.89
C LYS A 390 10.12 43.06 -5.99
N GLY A 391 9.02 43.44 -6.62
CA GLY A 391 8.96 44.47 -7.69
C GLY A 391 9.17 45.91 -7.20
N ARG A 392 9.15 46.17 -5.89
CA ARG A 392 9.32 47.53 -5.31
C ARG A 392 10.75 48.09 -5.38
N ARG A 393 11.55 47.64 -6.35
CA ARG A 393 12.84 48.23 -6.75
C ARG A 393 12.95 48.53 -8.25
N VAL A 394 11.88 48.39 -9.04
CA VAL A 394 11.88 48.86 -10.43
C VAL A 394 10.61 49.65 -10.68
N THR A 395 10.78 50.97 -10.57
CA THR A 395 10.07 52.09 -11.20
C THR A 395 8.56 51.98 -11.38
N ASP A 396 7.87 52.91 -10.71
CA ASP A 396 6.53 53.39 -11.03
C ASP A 396 6.37 53.58 -12.55
N ASP A 397 5.65 52.67 -13.20
CA ASP A 397 4.85 52.88 -14.42
C ASP A 397 4.44 51.51 -15.01
N VAL A 398 3.44 50.85 -14.43
CA VAL A 398 2.53 50.01 -15.23
C VAL A 398 1.10 50.18 -14.71
N MET A 399 0.38 50.96 -15.48
CA MET A 399 -1.04 51.25 -15.40
C MET A 399 -1.88 49.97 -15.48
N ILE A 400 -2.91 49.94 -14.64
CA ILE A 400 -4.14 49.14 -14.65
C ILE A 400 -4.43 48.44 -15.99
N ILE A 401 -4.48 47.09 -15.96
CA ILE A 401 -5.44 46.33 -16.78
C ILE A 401 -6.16 45.38 -15.84
N GLY A 402 -7.15 45.93 -15.14
CA GLY A 402 -8.27 45.18 -14.59
C GLY A 402 -9.41 45.21 -15.60
N SER A 403 -10.19 44.13 -15.61
CA SER A 403 -11.52 44.00 -16.22
C SER A 403 -11.55 43.54 -17.68
N CYS A 404 -11.70 42.23 -17.87
CA CYS A 404 -12.65 41.63 -18.80
C CYS A 404 -12.61 40.10 -18.66
N VAL A 405 -13.51 39.51 -17.89
CA VAL A 405 -14.36 38.37 -18.30
C VAL A 405 -15.57 38.35 -17.35
N THR A 406 -16.73 38.79 -17.86
CA THR A 406 -18.06 38.28 -17.50
C THR A 406 -18.53 37.42 -18.64
#